data_AF-A0A167HBU5-F1
#
_entry.id   AF-A0A167HBU5-F1
#
_cell.length_a   1.000
_cell.length_b   1.000
_cell.length_c   1.000
_cell.angle_alpha   90.00
_cell.angle_beta   90.00
_cell.angle_gamma   90.00
#
_symmetry.space_group_name_H-M   'P 1'
#
loop_
_entity.id
_entity.type
_entity.pdbx_description
1 polymer ?
#
loop_
_entity_poly.entity_id
_entity_poly.type
_entity_poly.pdbx_seq_one_letter_code
_entity_poly.pdbx_strand_id
1 'polypeptide(L)'
;MFSTCKTEGLHGDVLHVATEIWTEDVGADPERADKRDARLVWRGSNTGVLVSPEVHWNLSQRIRFISMVNEHTSSPNYSVLMPTSELEEVGPPQNRSQAWMNRLTVDASFTREPVQCRLGACEEMWQMFEFRNLITQSQHNQHKYIFDIDGNGWSARFKRLITTRSAAAALGSLHPGSDGPQRPLYDILTFFRDDVWRGGASGHDELAQKIAAARRQWSLSFWRKRDMVAYMWRLWSEYGRLMSDHPDEKEFELPRSFYN
;
A
#
# COMPACT_ATOMS: atom_id res chain seq x y z
N MET A 1 2.35 16.57 21.06
CA MET A 1 2.29 15.11 21.26
C MET A 1 3.11 14.45 20.16
N PHE A 2 3.71 13.28 20.42
CA PHE A 2 4.49 12.52 19.44
C PHE A 2 3.69 11.31 18.98
N SER A 3 3.66 11.08 17.66
CA SER A 3 2.91 9.97 17.04
C SER A 3 3.68 9.38 15.85
N THR A 4 3.39 8.13 15.46
CA THR A 4 4.04 7.49 14.30
C THR A 4 3.40 7.87 12.96
N CYS A 5 2.18 8.39 12.99
CA CYS A 5 1.41 8.78 11.81
C CYS A 5 0.48 9.93 12.16
N LYS A 6 0.10 10.72 11.15
CA LYS A 6 -0.88 11.79 11.28
C LYS A 6 -1.57 12.05 9.96
N THR A 7 -2.76 12.64 10.03
CA THR A 7 -3.39 13.28 8.87
C THR A 7 -2.95 14.73 8.80
N GLU A 8 -2.25 15.10 7.73
CA GLU A 8 -1.77 16.46 7.51
C GLU A 8 -2.94 17.47 7.52
N GLY A 9 -2.75 18.61 8.17
CA GLY A 9 -3.78 19.65 8.32
C GLY A 9 -4.87 19.35 9.37
N LEU A 10 -4.99 18.12 9.89
CA LEU A 10 -5.95 17.77 10.94
C LEU A 10 -5.29 17.59 12.31
N HIS A 11 -4.05 17.10 12.35
CA HIS A 11 -3.34 16.78 13.59
C HIS A 11 -2.02 17.56 13.71
N GLY A 12 -1.77 18.11 14.89
CA GLY A 12 -0.55 18.86 15.24
C GLY A 12 0.60 18.00 15.76
N ASP A 13 0.48 16.67 15.65
CA ASP A 13 1.48 15.73 16.14
C ASP A 13 2.83 15.89 15.43
N VAL A 14 3.89 15.77 16.24
CA VAL A 14 5.25 15.66 15.73
C VAL A 14 5.51 14.19 15.44
N LEU A 15 5.88 13.88 14.20
CA LEU A 15 6.10 12.50 13.78
C LEU A 15 7.42 11.97 14.31
N HIS A 16 7.39 10.79 14.90
CA HIS A 16 8.57 10.00 15.19
C HIS A 16 8.58 8.72 14.36
N VAL A 17 9.75 8.08 14.26
CA VAL A 17 9.89 6.84 13.51
C VAL A 17 9.35 5.66 14.31
N ALA A 18 8.54 4.82 13.67
CA ALA A 18 8.14 3.50 14.18
C ALA A 18 9.32 2.52 14.05
N THR A 19 10.14 2.42 15.10
CA THR A 19 11.37 1.61 15.08
C THR A 19 11.14 0.10 15.10
N GLU A 20 10.00 -0.33 15.63
CA GLU A 20 9.59 -1.72 15.81
C GLU A 20 9.25 -2.44 14.51
N ILE A 21 9.13 -1.71 13.40
CA ILE A 21 8.71 -2.24 12.09
C ILE A 21 9.81 -2.09 11.03
N TRP A 22 11.07 -2.04 11.48
CA TRP A 22 12.23 -2.04 10.60
C TRP A 22 12.30 -3.33 9.77
N THR A 23 12.53 -3.19 8.46
CA THR A 23 12.79 -4.31 7.55
C THR A 23 14.23 -4.24 7.05
N GLU A 24 15.07 -5.16 7.51
CA GLU A 24 16.45 -5.30 7.04
C GLU A 24 16.52 -6.05 5.70
N ASP A 25 15.82 -7.18 5.61
CA ASP A 25 15.72 -8.01 4.41
C ASP A 25 14.26 -8.43 4.16
N VAL A 26 13.92 -8.69 2.89
CA VAL A 26 12.56 -9.09 2.47
C VAL A 26 12.40 -10.60 2.28
N GLY A 27 13.42 -11.38 2.64
CA GLY A 27 13.48 -12.83 2.45
C GLY A 27 13.59 -13.20 0.98
N ALA A 28 13.04 -14.38 0.66
CA ALA A 28 12.99 -14.86 -0.72
C ALA A 28 12.14 -13.91 -1.58
N ASP A 29 12.82 -13.22 -2.50
CA ASP A 29 12.23 -12.28 -3.44
C ASP A 29 12.86 -12.52 -4.83
N PRO A 30 12.19 -13.29 -5.71
CA PRO A 30 12.74 -13.63 -7.02
C PRO A 30 12.86 -12.39 -7.89
N GLU A 31 13.74 -12.46 -8.89
CA GLU A 31 13.81 -11.45 -9.94
C GLU A 31 12.44 -11.26 -10.58
N ARG A 32 12.16 -10.04 -11.04
CA ARG A 32 10.79 -9.67 -11.46
C ARG A 32 10.26 -10.56 -12.59
N ALA A 33 11.13 -10.96 -13.52
CA ALA A 33 10.81 -11.89 -14.60
C ALA A 33 10.39 -13.27 -14.10
N ASP A 34 10.93 -13.71 -12.96
CA ASP A 34 10.70 -15.05 -12.38
C ASP A 34 9.53 -15.07 -11.37
N LYS A 35 8.88 -13.92 -11.15
CA LYS A 35 7.69 -13.82 -10.30
C LYS A 35 6.53 -14.56 -10.95
N ARG A 36 5.99 -15.55 -10.22
CA ARG A 36 5.02 -16.52 -10.74
C ARG A 36 3.61 -15.98 -10.95
N ASP A 37 3.25 -14.88 -10.28
CA ASP A 37 1.90 -14.33 -10.37
C ASP A 37 1.94 -12.88 -10.86
N ALA A 38 1.23 -12.61 -11.95
CA ALA A 38 1.09 -11.28 -12.54
C ALA A 38 -0.10 -10.49 -11.97
N ARG A 39 -0.80 -11.01 -10.96
CA ARG A 39 -1.89 -10.30 -10.27
C ARG A 39 -1.35 -9.32 -9.23
N LEU A 40 -2.14 -8.30 -8.95
CA LEU A 40 -1.98 -7.43 -7.80
C LEU A 40 -2.41 -8.16 -6.54
N VAL A 41 -1.51 -8.25 -5.57
CA VAL A 41 -1.81 -8.92 -4.30
C VAL A 41 -2.09 -7.94 -3.18
N TRP A 42 -3.10 -8.27 -2.38
CA TRP A 42 -3.31 -7.67 -1.06
C TRP A 42 -3.88 -8.71 -0.08
N ARG A 43 -3.33 -8.76 1.14
CA ARG A 43 -3.82 -9.59 2.24
C ARG A 43 -3.70 -8.80 3.53
N GLY A 44 -4.81 -8.64 4.25
CA GLY A 44 -4.83 -7.90 5.50
C GLY A 44 -6.13 -8.12 6.29
N SER A 45 -6.15 -7.69 7.54
CA SER A 45 -7.38 -7.60 8.34
C SER A 45 -8.23 -6.40 7.90
N ASN A 46 -9.49 -6.36 8.32
CA ASN A 46 -10.41 -5.24 8.09
C ASN A 46 -10.17 -4.04 9.03
N THR A 47 -8.95 -3.89 9.57
CA THR A 47 -8.64 -2.78 10.49
C THR A 47 -8.68 -1.42 9.79
N GLY A 48 -8.87 -0.35 10.55
CA GLY A 48 -8.87 1.02 10.03
C GLY A 48 -10.21 1.74 10.19
N VAL A 49 -11.23 1.02 10.64
CA VAL A 49 -12.53 1.58 11.01
C VAL A 49 -13.21 0.68 12.03
N LEU A 50 -14.00 1.27 12.93
CA LEU A 50 -14.93 0.50 13.74
C LEU A 50 -16.14 0.14 12.86
N VAL A 51 -16.40 -1.16 12.70
CA VAL A 51 -17.57 -1.66 11.98
C VAL A 51 -18.75 -1.72 12.97
N SER A 52 -19.69 -0.80 12.83
CA SER A 52 -20.95 -0.80 13.57
C SER A 52 -22.05 -0.10 12.77
N PRO A 53 -23.34 -0.33 13.07
CA PRO A 53 -24.44 0.38 12.41
C PRO A 53 -24.39 1.91 12.54
N GLU A 54 -23.66 2.42 13.53
CA GLU A 54 -23.54 3.84 13.84
C GLU A 54 -22.44 4.55 13.04
N VAL A 55 -21.59 3.79 12.35
CA VAL A 55 -20.42 4.31 11.62
C VAL A 55 -20.59 4.00 10.14
N HIS A 56 -20.26 4.96 9.28
CA HIS A 56 -20.19 4.74 7.82
C HIS A 56 -18.93 3.94 7.43
N TRP A 57 -18.79 2.73 7.96
CA TRP A 57 -17.62 1.87 7.78
C TRP A 57 -17.43 1.40 6.34
N ASN A 58 -18.52 1.35 5.58
CA ASN A 58 -18.53 1.05 4.15
C ASN A 58 -17.76 2.06 3.31
N LEU A 59 -17.55 3.28 3.81
CA LEU A 59 -16.74 4.31 3.15
C LEU A 59 -15.24 4.18 3.45
N SER A 60 -14.85 3.30 4.37
CA SER A 60 -13.43 3.11 4.73
C SER A 60 -12.64 2.49 3.58
N GLN A 61 -11.35 2.82 3.55
CA GLN A 61 -10.42 2.49 2.47
C GLN A 61 -10.36 0.99 2.14
N ARG A 62 -10.15 0.14 3.15
CA ARG A 62 -10.02 -1.32 2.97
C ARG A 62 -11.33 -1.96 2.55
N ILE A 63 -12.45 -1.49 3.12
CA ILE A 63 -13.78 -2.00 2.79
C ILE A 63 -14.10 -1.67 1.33
N ARG A 64 -13.95 -0.41 0.91
CA ARG A 64 -14.17 0.00 -0.49
C ARG A 64 -13.29 -0.76 -1.47
N PHE A 65 -12.01 -0.97 -1.12
CA PHE A 65 -11.09 -1.73 -1.96
C PHE A 65 -11.55 -3.18 -2.11
N ILE A 66 -11.82 -3.89 -1.00
CA ILE A 66 -12.25 -5.29 -1.04
C ILE A 66 -13.61 -5.45 -1.72
N SER A 67 -14.59 -4.58 -1.43
CA SER A 67 -15.89 -4.58 -2.13
C SER A 67 -15.72 -4.43 -3.64
N MET A 68 -14.78 -3.59 -4.09
CA MET A 68 -14.53 -3.40 -5.52
C MET A 68 -13.88 -4.63 -6.16
N VAL A 69 -12.80 -5.15 -5.57
CA VAL A 69 -12.00 -6.23 -6.18
C VAL A 69 -12.60 -7.64 -6.00
N ASN A 70 -13.64 -7.75 -5.18
CA ASN A 70 -14.45 -8.97 -5.03
C ASN A 70 -15.87 -8.82 -5.59
N GLU A 71 -16.14 -7.75 -6.36
CA GLU A 71 -17.39 -7.63 -7.10
C GLU A 71 -17.50 -8.76 -8.14
N HIS A 72 -18.65 -9.43 -8.16
CA HIS A 72 -18.94 -10.58 -9.03
C HIS A 72 -19.98 -10.27 -10.10
N THR A 73 -20.48 -9.04 -10.15
CA THR A 73 -21.36 -8.57 -11.20
C THR A 73 -20.69 -8.69 -12.56
N SER A 74 -21.30 -9.52 -13.43
CA SER A 74 -20.76 -9.82 -14.75
C SER A 74 -21.12 -8.76 -15.80
N SER A 75 -22.00 -7.81 -15.48
CA SER A 75 -22.37 -6.72 -16.38
C SER A 75 -21.14 -5.90 -16.81
N PRO A 76 -21.00 -5.57 -18.11
CA PRO A 76 -19.89 -4.75 -18.60
C PRO A 76 -20.17 -3.25 -18.31
N ASN A 77 -20.29 -2.91 -17.02
CA ASN A 77 -20.60 -1.55 -16.57
C ASN A 77 -19.34 -0.76 -16.21
N TYR A 78 -18.16 -1.37 -16.32
CA TYR A 78 -16.91 -0.74 -15.92
C TYR A 78 -16.12 -0.27 -17.14
N SER A 79 -15.96 1.03 -17.29
CA SER A 79 -15.11 1.61 -18.34
C SER A 79 -13.66 1.61 -17.91
N VAL A 80 -12.79 1.03 -18.74
CA VAL A 80 -11.32 1.10 -18.60
C VAL A 80 -10.71 1.78 -19.82
N LEU A 81 -9.62 2.50 -19.60
CA LEU A 81 -8.81 3.10 -20.66
C LEU A 81 -7.77 2.09 -21.14
N MET A 82 -7.66 1.94 -22.45
CA MET A 82 -6.93 0.85 -23.07
C MET A 82 -6.05 1.38 -24.20
N PRO A 83 -4.83 0.87 -24.40
CA PRO A 83 -4.06 1.19 -25.59
C PRO A 83 -4.79 0.71 -26.84
N THR A 84 -4.81 1.54 -27.88
CA THR A 84 -5.34 1.19 -29.21
C THR A 84 -4.24 0.68 -30.13
N SER A 85 -3.00 1.14 -29.94
CA SER A 85 -1.79 0.71 -30.65
C SER A 85 -0.53 0.97 -29.82
N GLU A 86 0.64 0.50 -30.26
CA GLU A 86 1.94 0.84 -29.61
C GLU A 86 2.22 2.36 -29.59
N LEU A 87 1.63 3.12 -30.50
CA LEU A 87 1.80 4.58 -30.61
C LEU A 87 0.70 5.35 -29.88
N GLU A 88 -0.37 4.68 -29.45
CA GLU A 88 -1.52 5.27 -28.78
C GLU A 88 -1.81 4.47 -27.51
N GLU A 89 -1.06 4.82 -26.45
CA GLU A 89 -1.05 4.12 -25.15
C GLU A 89 -2.37 4.29 -24.38
N VAL A 90 -3.14 5.34 -24.68
CA VAL A 90 -4.45 5.63 -24.05
C VAL A 90 -5.49 5.89 -25.13
N GLY A 91 -6.28 4.87 -25.40
CA GLY A 91 -7.42 4.92 -26.32
C GLY A 91 -8.76 5.19 -25.61
N PRO A 92 -9.88 5.08 -26.34
CA PRO A 92 -11.19 5.41 -25.80
C PRO A 92 -11.63 4.43 -24.70
N PRO A 93 -12.50 4.88 -23.78
CA PRO A 93 -13.23 4.04 -22.82
C PRO A 93 -13.76 2.74 -23.41
N GLN A 94 -13.36 1.61 -22.84
CA GLN A 94 -13.89 0.30 -23.18
C GLN A 94 -14.59 -0.33 -21.98
N ASN A 95 -15.84 -0.73 -22.17
CA ASN A 95 -16.58 -1.41 -21.13
C ASN A 95 -16.09 -2.85 -20.94
N ARG A 96 -15.87 -3.22 -19.69
CA ARG A 96 -15.41 -4.53 -19.24
C ARG A 96 -16.24 -5.00 -18.05
N SER A 97 -16.34 -6.31 -17.92
CA SER A 97 -16.92 -6.94 -16.74
C SER A 97 -15.96 -6.79 -15.57
N GLN A 98 -16.42 -6.18 -14.48
CA GLN A 98 -15.63 -6.03 -13.27
C GLN A 98 -15.26 -7.39 -12.66
N ALA A 99 -16.21 -8.33 -12.62
CA ALA A 99 -15.97 -9.69 -12.15
C ALA A 99 -14.85 -10.41 -12.91
N TRP A 100 -14.82 -10.24 -14.23
CA TRP A 100 -13.78 -10.80 -15.09
C TRP A 100 -12.42 -10.17 -14.82
N MET A 101 -12.35 -8.83 -14.72
CA MET A 101 -11.12 -8.12 -14.39
C MET A 101 -10.58 -8.58 -13.03
N ASN A 102 -11.44 -8.58 -12.00
CA ASN A 102 -11.10 -9.03 -10.64
C ASN A 102 -10.44 -10.40 -10.64
N ARG A 103 -11.05 -11.38 -11.30
CA ARG A 103 -10.54 -12.74 -11.37
C ARG A 103 -9.15 -12.83 -12.01
N LEU A 104 -8.88 -12.00 -13.02
CA LEU A 104 -7.64 -12.07 -13.78
C LEU A 104 -6.53 -11.20 -13.24
N THR A 105 -6.85 -10.04 -12.67
CA THR A 105 -5.87 -8.98 -12.35
C THR A 105 -5.58 -8.84 -10.86
N VAL A 106 -6.45 -9.33 -9.99
CA VAL A 106 -6.33 -9.11 -8.55
C VAL A 106 -6.37 -10.43 -7.77
N ASP A 107 -5.50 -10.52 -6.76
CA ASP A 107 -5.59 -11.49 -5.68
C ASP A 107 -5.66 -10.75 -4.35
N ALA A 108 -6.86 -10.39 -3.93
CA ALA A 108 -7.09 -9.64 -2.71
C ALA A 108 -8.18 -10.27 -1.84
N SER A 109 -7.96 -10.31 -0.53
CA SER A 109 -8.98 -10.75 0.42
C SER A 109 -8.66 -10.25 1.82
N PHE A 110 -9.69 -10.20 2.67
CA PHE A 110 -9.45 -10.15 4.10
C PHE A 110 -8.82 -11.46 4.58
N THR A 111 -8.20 -11.41 5.76
CA THR A 111 -7.55 -12.57 6.37
C THR A 111 -7.93 -12.73 7.82
N ARG A 112 -7.83 -13.97 8.33
CA ARG A 112 -8.25 -14.37 9.68
C ARG A 112 -9.75 -14.17 9.85
N GLU A 113 -10.16 -13.52 10.93
CA GLU A 113 -11.55 -13.21 11.27
C GLU A 113 -11.77 -11.68 11.23
N PRO A 114 -13.04 -11.23 11.08
CA PRO A 114 -13.40 -9.83 11.20
C PRO A 114 -13.01 -9.31 12.59
N VAL A 115 -12.42 -8.12 12.62
CA VAL A 115 -12.01 -7.45 13.85
C VAL A 115 -12.57 -6.03 13.91
N GLN A 116 -12.49 -5.38 15.06
CA GLN A 116 -13.00 -4.01 15.26
C GLN A 116 -14.48 -3.86 14.93
N CYS A 117 -15.32 -4.84 15.30
CA CYS A 117 -16.77 -4.74 15.16
C CYS A 117 -17.47 -4.54 16.49
N ARG A 118 -18.70 -4.01 16.46
CA ARG A 118 -19.65 -3.99 17.57
C ARG A 118 -21.04 -4.38 17.08
N LEU A 119 -21.93 -4.72 18.03
CA LEU A 119 -23.36 -4.91 17.77
C LEU A 119 -23.66 -5.97 16.68
N GLY A 120 -22.91 -7.08 16.65
CA GLY A 120 -23.13 -8.16 15.67
C GLY A 120 -22.59 -7.88 14.26
N ALA A 121 -21.87 -6.77 14.04
CA ALA A 121 -21.39 -6.42 12.71
C ALA A 121 -20.22 -7.31 12.21
N CYS A 122 -19.60 -8.12 13.08
CA CYS A 122 -18.58 -9.09 12.63
C CYS A 122 -19.22 -10.26 11.88
N GLU A 123 -20.39 -10.72 12.32
CA GLU A 123 -21.18 -11.74 11.65
C GLU A 123 -21.64 -11.27 10.27
N GLU A 124 -22.07 -10.01 10.16
CA GLU A 124 -22.38 -9.38 8.87
C GLU A 124 -21.14 -9.33 7.96
N MET A 125 -20.00 -8.87 8.48
CA MET A 125 -18.74 -8.84 7.73
C MET A 125 -18.34 -10.21 7.19
N TRP A 126 -18.55 -11.26 7.99
CA TRP A 126 -18.27 -12.64 7.60
C TRP A 126 -19.15 -13.13 6.45
N GLN A 127 -20.40 -12.66 6.38
CA GLN A 127 -21.33 -12.99 5.30
C GLN A 127 -21.06 -12.17 4.03
N MET A 128 -20.64 -10.91 4.19
CA MET A 128 -20.42 -9.99 3.07
C MET A 128 -19.09 -10.21 2.34
N PHE A 129 -18.06 -10.67 3.04
CA PHE A 129 -16.71 -10.72 2.49
C PHE A 129 -16.07 -12.09 2.61
N GLU A 130 -15.23 -12.41 1.62
CA GLU A 130 -14.37 -13.57 1.68
C GLU A 130 -13.14 -13.30 2.57
N PHE A 131 -12.98 -14.14 3.59
CA PHE A 131 -11.79 -14.20 4.44
C PHE A 131 -10.95 -15.43 4.05
N ARG A 132 -9.69 -15.22 3.70
CA ARG A 132 -8.74 -16.29 3.34
C ARG A 132 -7.62 -16.41 4.36
N ASN A 133 -6.82 -17.46 4.22
CA ASN A 133 -5.62 -17.65 5.02
C ASN A 133 -4.58 -16.55 4.76
N LEU A 134 -3.76 -16.29 5.79
CA LEU A 134 -2.56 -15.47 5.63
C LEU A 134 -1.63 -16.11 4.60
N ILE A 135 -0.95 -15.25 3.83
CA ILE A 135 0.19 -15.65 3.01
C ILE A 135 1.48 -15.19 3.67
N THR A 136 2.52 -15.99 3.54
CA THR A 136 3.88 -15.64 3.99
C THR A 136 4.44 -14.47 3.17
N GLN A 137 5.49 -13.83 3.68
CA GLN A 137 6.17 -12.77 2.94
C GLN A 137 6.74 -13.29 1.61
N SER A 138 7.35 -14.47 1.62
CA SER A 138 7.90 -15.11 0.41
C SER A 138 6.83 -15.41 -0.65
N GLN A 139 5.64 -15.86 -0.23
CA GLN A 139 4.50 -16.04 -1.14
C GLN A 139 4.00 -14.70 -1.70
N HIS A 140 3.92 -13.67 -0.85
CA HIS A 140 3.55 -12.33 -1.28
C HIS A 140 4.56 -11.76 -2.29
N ASN A 141 5.85 -12.05 -2.14
CA ASN A 141 6.91 -11.62 -3.05
C ASN A 141 6.87 -12.34 -4.42
N GLN A 142 6.08 -13.40 -4.60
CA GLN A 142 5.87 -14.05 -5.90
C GLN A 142 5.00 -13.22 -6.86
N HIS A 143 4.39 -12.13 -6.39
CA HIS A 143 3.49 -11.30 -7.19
C HIS A 143 4.23 -10.12 -7.82
N LYS A 144 4.01 -9.88 -9.11
CA LYS A 144 4.59 -8.73 -9.83
C LYS A 144 4.06 -7.39 -9.33
N TYR A 145 2.81 -7.37 -8.86
CA TYR A 145 2.13 -6.16 -8.37
C TYR A 145 1.69 -6.34 -6.93
N ILE A 146 1.86 -5.29 -6.13
CA ILE A 146 1.50 -5.26 -4.71
C ILE A 146 0.68 -4.02 -4.44
N PHE A 147 -0.34 -4.14 -3.60
CA PHE A 147 -1.08 -2.98 -3.12
C PHE A 147 -0.90 -2.78 -1.62
N ASP A 148 -0.88 -1.52 -1.20
CA ASP A 148 -0.85 -1.16 0.21
C ASP A 148 -1.96 -0.20 0.60
N ILE A 149 -2.54 -0.45 1.76
CA ILE A 149 -3.66 0.31 2.32
C ILE A 149 -3.44 0.46 3.82
N ASP A 150 -3.58 1.68 4.31
CA ASP A 150 -3.42 2.00 5.72
C ASP A 150 -4.44 1.26 6.59
N GLY A 151 -4.06 1.02 7.85
CA GLY A 151 -4.93 0.47 8.88
C GLY A 151 -5.53 1.60 9.72
N ASN A 152 -5.41 1.48 11.05
CA ASN A 152 -5.89 2.50 11.99
C ASN A 152 -5.14 3.84 11.90
N GLY A 153 -4.02 3.91 11.19
CA GLY A 153 -3.28 5.15 11.01
C GLY A 153 -2.27 5.09 9.86
N TRP A 154 -1.46 4.04 9.80
CA TRP A 154 -0.50 3.81 8.72
C TRP A 154 -0.32 2.33 8.43
N SER A 155 0.28 1.99 7.29
CA SER A 155 0.68 0.62 6.98
C SER A 155 2.09 0.30 7.45
N ALA A 156 2.15 -0.48 8.53
CA ALA A 156 3.35 -1.16 9.01
C ALA A 156 4.11 -1.93 7.92
N ARG A 157 3.42 -2.40 6.88
CA ARG A 157 4.04 -3.21 5.83
C ARG A 157 4.76 -2.37 4.79
N PHE A 158 4.48 -1.08 4.70
CA PHE A 158 4.89 -0.24 3.56
C PHE A 158 6.38 -0.34 3.28
N LYS A 159 7.24 -0.17 4.30
CA LYS A 159 8.71 -0.29 4.19
C LYS A 159 9.11 -1.65 3.58
N ARG A 160 8.58 -2.76 4.08
CA ARG A 160 8.84 -4.09 3.49
C ARG A 160 8.41 -4.15 2.04
N LEU A 161 7.19 -3.71 1.74
CA LEU A 161 6.61 -3.76 0.40
C LEU A 161 7.46 -2.98 -0.59
N ILE A 162 7.90 -1.76 -0.25
CA ILE A 162 8.79 -0.90 -1.06
C ILE A 162 10.20 -1.42 -1.24
N THR A 163 10.61 -2.36 -0.40
CA THR A 163 11.91 -3.02 -0.51
C THR A 163 11.87 -4.23 -1.47
N THR A 164 10.71 -4.78 -1.84
CA THR A 164 10.62 -5.91 -2.79
C THR A 164 10.86 -5.50 -4.25
N ARG A 165 11.15 -6.48 -5.12
CA ARG A 165 11.23 -6.31 -6.58
C ARG A 165 9.86 -6.22 -7.30
N SER A 166 8.76 -6.21 -6.55
CA SER A 166 7.42 -6.00 -7.11
C SER A 166 7.16 -4.52 -7.38
N ALA A 167 6.22 -4.21 -8.27
CA ALA A 167 5.72 -2.84 -8.43
C ALA A 167 4.63 -2.65 -7.38
N ALA A 168 4.78 -1.72 -6.43
CA ALA A 168 3.69 -1.44 -5.51
C ALA A 168 3.11 -0.05 -5.64
N ALA A 169 1.80 0.00 -5.47
CA ALA A 169 1.03 1.21 -5.31
C ALA A 169 0.45 1.28 -3.89
N ALA A 170 0.30 2.49 -3.37
CA ALA A 170 -0.39 2.76 -2.12
C ALA A 170 -1.64 3.58 -2.41
N LEU A 171 -2.72 3.36 -1.65
CA LEU A 171 -3.98 4.07 -1.84
C LEU A 171 -3.86 5.60 -1.72
N GLY A 172 -2.92 6.11 -0.91
CA GLY A 172 -2.64 7.55 -0.83
C GLY A 172 -2.17 8.18 -2.15
N SER A 173 -1.67 7.38 -3.09
CA SER A 173 -1.29 7.81 -4.45
C SER A 173 -2.46 7.81 -5.43
N LEU A 174 -3.59 7.21 -5.07
CA LEU A 174 -4.83 7.20 -5.87
C LEU A 174 -5.71 8.35 -5.39
N HIS A 175 -5.66 9.49 -6.09
CA HIS A 175 -6.51 10.63 -5.77
C HIS A 175 -7.99 10.20 -5.83
N PRO A 176 -8.79 10.45 -4.78
CA PRO A 176 -10.22 10.28 -4.85
C PRO A 176 -10.81 11.45 -5.66
N GLY A 177 -10.86 11.29 -6.98
CA GLY A 177 -11.76 12.10 -7.81
C GLY A 177 -13.22 11.78 -7.48
N SER A 178 -14.15 12.52 -8.09
CA SER A 178 -15.61 12.32 -7.98
C SER A 178 -16.09 10.90 -8.31
N ASP A 179 -15.26 10.12 -9.03
CA ASP A 179 -15.55 8.73 -9.44
C ASP A 179 -14.93 7.67 -8.49
N GLY A 180 -14.33 8.10 -7.36
CA GLY A 180 -13.71 7.22 -6.37
C GLY A 180 -12.35 6.63 -6.79
N PRO A 181 -11.67 5.89 -5.88
CA PRO A 181 -10.36 5.27 -6.12
C PRO A 181 -10.41 4.07 -7.09
N GLN A 182 -11.59 3.81 -7.66
CA GLN A 182 -11.88 2.57 -8.36
C GLN A 182 -11.34 2.59 -9.79
N ARG A 183 -11.60 3.69 -10.53
CA ARG A 183 -11.21 3.79 -11.96
C ARG A 183 -9.72 3.70 -12.16
N PRO A 184 -8.89 4.42 -11.38
CA PRO A 184 -7.47 4.41 -11.64
C PRO A 184 -6.83 3.04 -11.38
N LEU A 185 -7.41 2.15 -10.53
CA LEU A 185 -6.79 0.85 -10.28
C LEU A 185 -6.78 -0.02 -11.54
N TYR A 186 -7.94 -0.20 -12.19
CA TYR A 186 -8.00 -1.05 -13.38
C TYR A 186 -7.29 -0.42 -14.57
N ASP A 187 -7.33 0.90 -14.72
CA ASP A 187 -6.58 1.61 -15.76
C ASP A 187 -5.07 1.39 -15.57
N ILE A 188 -4.55 1.55 -14.34
CA ILE A 188 -3.14 1.32 -14.01
C ILE A 188 -2.75 -0.15 -14.25
N LEU A 189 -3.56 -1.10 -13.78
CA LEU A 189 -3.27 -2.52 -13.95
C LEU A 189 -3.26 -2.91 -15.42
N THR A 190 -4.21 -2.40 -16.19
CA THR A 190 -4.30 -2.69 -17.62
C THR A 190 -3.17 -2.04 -18.40
N PHE A 191 -2.75 -0.82 -18.04
CA PHE A 191 -1.57 -0.18 -18.62
C PHE A 191 -0.29 -1.02 -18.42
N PHE A 192 0.00 -1.43 -17.18
CA PHE A 192 1.27 -2.14 -16.92
C PHE A 192 1.24 -3.61 -17.33
N ARG A 193 0.11 -4.29 -17.17
CA ARG A 193 0.01 -5.74 -17.41
C ARG A 193 -0.47 -6.10 -18.81
N ASP A 194 -1.13 -5.17 -19.49
CA ASP A 194 -1.92 -5.36 -20.71
C ASP A 194 -3.36 -5.85 -20.51
N ASP A 195 -4.18 -5.67 -21.57
CA ASP A 195 -5.46 -6.35 -21.73
C ASP A 195 -5.26 -7.86 -21.96
N VAL A 196 -5.66 -8.64 -20.97
CA VAL A 196 -5.74 -10.10 -21.12
C VAL A 196 -6.69 -10.51 -22.26
N TRP A 197 -7.61 -9.62 -22.67
CA TRP A 197 -8.53 -9.83 -23.79
C TRP A 197 -7.87 -9.79 -25.17
N ARG A 198 -6.80 -9.01 -25.35
CA ARG A 198 -6.08 -8.88 -26.63
C ARG A 198 -4.91 -9.85 -26.79
N GLY A 199 -4.73 -10.78 -25.85
CA GLY A 199 -3.66 -11.78 -25.91
C GLY A 199 -2.34 -11.36 -25.26
N GLY A 200 -2.29 -10.25 -24.51
CA GLY A 200 -1.15 -9.91 -23.65
C GLY A 200 0.09 -9.36 -24.37
N ALA A 201 -0.07 -8.69 -25.50
CA ALA A 201 1.02 -8.19 -26.35
C ALA A 201 1.42 -6.70 -26.14
N SER A 202 0.63 -5.88 -25.44
CA SER A 202 0.81 -4.41 -25.34
C SER A 202 1.06 -3.86 -23.92
N GLY A 203 1.44 -4.69 -22.95
CA GLY A 203 1.64 -4.25 -21.56
C GLY A 203 3.01 -3.61 -21.30
N HIS A 204 3.05 -2.61 -20.43
CA HIS A 204 4.28 -1.89 -20.08
C HIS A 204 5.04 -2.49 -18.86
N ASP A 205 5.27 -3.81 -18.82
CA ASP A 205 5.92 -4.46 -17.65
C ASP A 205 7.36 -3.94 -17.41
N GLU A 206 8.06 -3.51 -18.47
CA GLU A 206 9.37 -2.86 -18.34
C GLU A 206 9.29 -1.54 -17.55
N LEU A 207 8.23 -0.74 -17.75
CA LEU A 207 8.02 0.48 -16.98
C LEU A 207 7.72 0.13 -15.51
N ALA A 208 6.87 -0.88 -15.29
CA ALA A 208 6.60 -1.37 -13.94
C ALA A 208 7.86 -1.89 -13.24
N GLN A 209 8.77 -2.53 -14.00
CA GLN A 209 10.07 -2.97 -13.51
C GLN A 209 10.97 -1.79 -13.12
N LYS A 210 11.05 -0.75 -13.96
CA LYS A 210 11.81 0.48 -13.65
C LYS A 210 11.30 1.14 -12.38
N ILE A 211 9.97 1.25 -12.21
CA ILE A 211 9.35 1.79 -10.99
C ILE A 211 9.68 0.92 -9.77
N ALA A 212 9.57 -0.40 -9.89
CA ALA A 212 9.90 -1.34 -8.82
C ALA A 212 11.37 -1.22 -8.39
N ALA A 213 12.29 -1.14 -9.35
CA ALA A 213 13.72 -1.01 -9.11
C ALA A 213 14.06 0.33 -8.44
N ALA A 214 13.54 1.45 -8.94
CA ALA A 214 13.77 2.77 -8.36
C ALA A 214 13.26 2.86 -6.92
N ARG A 215 12.06 2.33 -6.66
CA ARG A 215 11.45 2.25 -5.33
C ARG A 215 12.29 1.40 -4.37
N ARG A 216 12.76 0.23 -4.82
CA ARG A 216 13.64 -0.64 -4.03
C ARG A 216 14.97 0.05 -3.73
N GLN A 217 15.59 0.66 -4.73
CA GLN A 217 16.85 1.41 -4.56
C GLN A 217 16.68 2.53 -3.54
N TRP A 218 15.61 3.32 -3.65
CA TRP A 218 15.32 4.38 -2.70
C TRP A 218 15.15 3.83 -1.28
N SER A 219 14.38 2.76 -1.13
CA SER A 219 14.14 2.12 0.16
C SER A 219 15.43 1.63 0.84
N LEU A 220 16.36 1.06 0.06
CA LEU A 220 17.65 0.59 0.55
C LEU A 220 18.65 1.72 0.82
N SER A 221 18.47 2.88 0.20
CA SER A 221 19.44 3.99 0.26
C SER A 221 19.06 5.08 1.27
N PHE A 222 17.76 5.33 1.45
CA PHE A 222 17.23 6.47 2.22
C PHE A 222 16.27 6.09 3.34
N TRP A 223 15.98 4.80 3.50
CA TRP A 223 15.21 4.30 4.64
C TRP A 223 15.99 3.13 5.24
N ARG A 224 17.18 3.41 5.77
CA ARG A 224 18.06 2.46 6.46
C ARG A 224 17.91 2.62 7.97
N LYS A 225 18.34 1.61 8.73
CA LYS A 225 18.42 1.71 10.20
C LYS A 225 19.20 2.95 10.67
N ARG A 226 20.32 3.28 10.01
CA ARG A 226 21.10 4.49 10.30
C ARG A 226 20.33 5.79 10.04
N ASP A 227 19.47 5.81 9.03
CA ASP A 227 18.66 6.99 8.70
C ASP A 227 17.57 7.19 9.77
N MET A 228 16.96 6.10 10.23
CA MET A 228 15.99 6.12 11.34
C MET A 228 16.63 6.61 12.64
N VAL A 229 17.83 6.11 12.97
CA VAL A 229 18.58 6.54 14.15
C VAL A 229 18.96 8.02 14.05
N ALA A 230 19.49 8.46 12.92
CA ALA A 230 19.85 9.86 12.70
C ALA A 230 18.63 10.79 12.82
N TYR A 231 17.49 10.39 12.25
CA TYR A 231 16.24 11.13 12.36
C TYR A 231 15.77 11.22 13.82
N MET A 232 15.72 10.10 14.54
CA MET A 232 15.28 10.08 15.93
C MET A 232 16.22 10.88 16.84
N TRP A 233 17.53 10.77 16.64
CA TRP A 233 18.50 11.57 17.37
C TRP A 233 18.26 13.07 17.13
N ARG A 234 18.15 13.48 15.85
CA ARG A 234 17.90 14.89 15.52
C ARG A 234 16.59 15.39 16.09
N LEU A 235 15.52 14.58 16.01
CA LEU A 235 14.21 14.92 16.55
C LEU A 235 14.27 15.24 18.04
N TRP A 236 14.90 14.35 18.83
CA TRP A 236 15.00 14.54 20.27
C TRP A 236 15.95 15.66 20.66
N SER A 237 17.05 15.85 19.92
CA SER A 237 17.96 16.97 20.14
C SER A 237 17.26 18.32 19.91
N GLU A 238 16.54 18.47 18.80
CA GLU A 238 15.82 19.72 18.50
C GLU A 238 14.64 19.95 19.45
N TYR A 239 13.89 18.90 19.79
CA TYR A 239 12.84 19.01 20.79
C TYR A 239 13.40 19.44 22.15
N GLY A 240 14.55 18.88 22.56
CA GLY A 240 15.24 19.27 23.79
C GLY A 240 15.68 20.74 23.78
N ARG A 241 16.17 21.25 22.65
CA ARG A 241 16.51 22.69 22.49
C ARG A 241 15.29 23.58 22.60
N LEU A 242 14.18 23.20 21.96
CA LEU A 242 12.92 23.98 21.98
C LEU A 242 12.32 24.06 23.39
N MET A 243 12.45 23.01 24.19
CA MET A 243 11.94 22.94 25.55
C MET A 243 12.92 23.50 26.60
N SER A 244 14.11 23.94 26.21
CA SER A 244 15.12 24.46 27.14
C SER A 244 14.88 25.93 27.47
N ASP A 245 14.97 26.30 28.74
CA ASP A 245 14.98 27.70 29.19
C ASP A 245 16.28 28.43 28.78
N HIS A 246 17.33 27.67 28.45
CA HIS A 246 18.63 28.15 27.97
C HIS A 246 19.01 27.40 26.69
N PRO A 247 18.46 27.79 25.52
CA PRO A 247 18.63 27.06 24.27
C PRO A 247 20.07 27.08 23.71
N ASP A 248 20.88 28.05 24.14
CA ASP A 248 22.27 28.24 23.67
C ASP A 248 23.31 27.45 24.48
N GLU A 249 22.94 26.90 25.65
CA GLU A 249 23.87 26.22 26.56
C GLU A 249 23.90 24.69 26.43
N LYS A 250 23.04 24.10 25.57
CA LYS A 250 22.88 22.65 25.43
C LYS A 250 23.03 22.19 23.99
N GLU A 251 24.21 22.42 23.40
CA GLU A 251 24.66 21.53 22.32
C GLU A 251 24.95 20.15 22.92
N PHE A 252 24.40 19.11 22.33
CA PHE A 252 24.70 17.74 22.73
C PHE A 252 26.17 17.45 22.40
N GLU A 253 27.01 17.35 23.43
CA GLU A 253 28.39 16.90 23.29
C GLU A 253 28.46 15.36 23.30
N LEU A 254 28.98 14.77 22.23
CA LEU A 254 29.29 13.34 22.22
C LEU A 254 30.39 13.04 23.26
N PRO A 255 30.25 11.98 24.08
CA PRO A 255 31.31 11.58 25.00
C PRO A 255 32.63 11.36 24.25
N ARG A 256 33.75 11.88 24.78
CA ARG A 256 35.08 11.78 24.15
C ARG A 256 35.50 10.34 23.82
N SER A 257 34.91 9.34 24.48
CA SER A 257 35.13 7.91 24.22
C SER A 257 34.64 7.41 22.87
N PHE A 258 33.85 8.19 22.12
CA PHE A 258 33.40 7.84 20.77
C PHE A 258 34.34 8.33 19.66
N TYR A 259 35.34 9.14 20.00
CA TYR A 259 36.32 9.69 19.05
C TYR A 259 37.68 8.94 19.07
N ASN A 260 37.83 7.93 19.94
CA ASN A 260 39.00 7.08 20.08
C ASN A 260 38.70 5.63 19.68
#